data_AF-A0A518BXE8-F1
#
_entry.id   AF-A0A518BXE8-F1
#
_cell.length_a   1.000
_cell.length_b   1.000
_cell.length_c   1.000
_cell.angle_alpha   90.00
_cell.angle_beta   90.00
_cell.angle_gamma   90.00
#
_symmetry.space_group_name_H-M   'P 1'
#
loop_
_entity.id
_entity.type
_entity.pdbx_description
1 polymer ?
#
loop_
_entity_poly.entity_id
_entity_poly.type
_entity_poly.pdbx_seq_one_letter_code
_entity_poly.pdbx_strand_id
1 'polypeptide(L)'
;MKPTLTTLALVAAITLIPALTLTGQQQPDPIRIGVYDNRAIAIAYAASESHNQMLAEVREQYEKAKADDNKQQIRAIGQRMQTHQEAMHFQGFGRAPVNDLLEPIHDDLRQLAADLDLAAITRECDVTAANVETVDITEQIVELYNPSERTRNTVASVRKADPIPLTTIAHMGHNH
;
A
#
# COMPACT_ATOMS: atom_id res chain seq x y z
N MET A 1 46.47 -7.31 -92.13
CA MET A 1 46.57 -6.28 -91.07
C MET A 1 45.71 -6.74 -89.90
N LYS A 2 46.32 -7.10 -88.76
CA LYS A 2 45.66 -7.24 -87.44
C LYS A 2 45.53 -5.82 -86.86
N PRO A 3 44.52 -5.48 -86.01
CA PRO A 3 44.35 -6.05 -84.66
C PRO A 3 42.84 -6.13 -84.25
N THR A 4 42.33 -6.55 -83.09
CA THR A 4 42.81 -6.86 -81.73
C THR A 4 41.66 -7.59 -81.01
N LEU A 5 41.98 -8.49 -80.07
CA LEU A 5 41.02 -9.08 -79.14
C LEU A 5 40.52 -8.04 -78.12
N THR A 6 39.25 -8.14 -77.72
CA THR A 6 38.82 -7.69 -76.39
C THR A 6 37.73 -8.59 -75.82
N THR A 7 38.12 -9.42 -74.86
CA THR A 7 37.23 -10.22 -74.02
C THR A 7 36.76 -9.33 -72.86
N LEU A 8 35.45 -9.20 -72.64
CA LEU A 8 34.90 -8.56 -71.44
C LEU A 8 34.21 -9.63 -70.60
N ALA A 9 34.87 -10.06 -69.53
CA ALA A 9 34.29 -10.91 -68.50
C ALA A 9 33.53 -10.04 -67.51
N LEU A 10 32.21 -10.23 -67.40
CA LEU A 10 31.37 -9.56 -66.41
C LEU A 10 31.29 -10.46 -65.16
N VAL A 11 32.05 -10.12 -64.12
CA VAL A 11 31.91 -10.71 -62.78
C VAL A 11 30.86 -9.89 -62.04
N ALA A 12 29.66 -10.44 -61.87
CA ALA A 12 28.63 -9.87 -61.00
C ALA A 12 28.95 -10.22 -59.54
N ALA A 13 29.43 -9.24 -58.78
CA ALA A 13 29.60 -9.36 -57.33
C ALA A 13 28.22 -9.28 -56.65
N ILE A 14 27.76 -10.40 -56.10
CA ILE A 14 26.58 -10.43 -55.23
C ILE A 14 27.02 -9.93 -53.84
N THR A 15 26.68 -8.68 -53.53
CA THR A 15 26.86 -8.12 -52.18
C THR A 15 25.71 -8.62 -51.30
N LEU A 16 26.01 -9.58 -50.43
CA LEU A 16 25.12 -10.01 -49.35
C LEU A 16 25.07 -8.90 -48.30
N ILE A 17 24.00 -8.12 -48.25
CA ILE A 17 23.77 -7.16 -47.16
C ILE A 17 23.25 -7.98 -45.97
N PRO A 18 23.98 -8.10 -44.84
CA PRO A 18 23.40 -8.66 -43.64
C PRO A 18 22.31 -7.69 -43.16
N ALA A 19 21.08 -8.19 -43.05
CA ALA A 19 20.01 -7.46 -42.39
C ALA A 19 20.45 -7.23 -40.93
N LEU A 20 20.87 -6.00 -40.61
CA LEU A 20 21.03 -5.56 -39.24
C LEU A 20 19.63 -5.57 -38.62
N THR A 21 19.29 -6.65 -37.93
CA THR A 21 18.19 -6.63 -36.98
C THR A 21 18.60 -5.68 -35.87
N LEU A 22 18.15 -4.43 -35.95
CA LEU A 22 18.06 -3.59 -34.76
C LEU A 22 17.09 -4.31 -33.82
N THR A 23 17.63 -5.12 -32.91
CA THR A 23 16.94 -5.45 -31.68
C THR A 23 16.76 -4.14 -30.96
N GLY A 24 15.63 -3.46 -31.17
CA GLY A 24 15.20 -2.38 -30.30
C GLY A 24 15.25 -2.94 -28.90
N GLN A 25 16.10 -2.38 -28.03
CA GLN A 25 16.12 -2.78 -26.64
C GLN A 25 14.73 -2.48 -26.10
N GLN A 26 13.93 -3.53 -25.93
CA GLN A 26 12.66 -3.43 -25.23
C GLN A 26 13.00 -2.91 -23.84
N GLN A 27 12.53 -1.70 -23.54
CA GLN A 27 12.74 -1.11 -22.23
C GLN A 27 12.11 -2.08 -21.22
N PRO A 28 12.82 -2.46 -20.14
CA PRO A 28 12.27 -3.40 -19.16
C PRO A 28 10.96 -2.85 -18.60
N ASP A 29 10.01 -3.74 -18.32
CA ASP A 29 8.73 -3.38 -17.71
C ASP A 29 8.99 -2.59 -16.41
N PRO A 30 8.18 -1.56 -16.12
CA PRO A 30 8.39 -0.72 -14.94
C PRO A 30 8.19 -1.54 -13.66
N ILE A 31 8.97 -1.21 -12.62
CA ILE A 31 8.78 -1.76 -11.28
C ILE A 31 7.54 -1.11 -10.67
N ARG A 32 6.54 -1.90 -10.29
CA ARG A 32 5.26 -1.37 -9.80
C ARG A 32 5.21 -1.42 -8.27
N ILE A 33 4.85 -0.31 -7.64
CA ILE A 33 4.77 -0.16 -6.18
C ILE A 33 3.36 0.27 -5.81
N GLY A 34 2.68 -0.52 -4.98
CA GLY A 34 1.39 -0.17 -4.40
C GLY A 34 1.55 0.93 -3.35
N VAL A 35 0.75 1.99 -3.45
CA VAL A 35 0.66 3.06 -2.45
C VAL A 35 -0.76 3.13 -1.86
N TYR A 36 -0.89 3.60 -0.62
CA TYR A 36 -2.20 3.67 0.05
C TYR A 36 -2.35 4.86 1.01
N ASP A 37 -3.58 5.38 1.15
CA ASP A 37 -3.90 6.37 2.18
C ASP A 37 -4.06 5.69 3.56
N ASN A 38 -3.21 6.04 4.53
CA ASN A 38 -3.22 5.42 5.86
C ASN A 38 -4.52 5.67 6.65
N ARG A 39 -5.18 6.82 6.46
CA ARG A 39 -6.41 7.18 7.17
C ARG A 39 -7.56 6.32 6.67
N ALA A 40 -7.57 6.01 5.38
CA ALA A 40 -8.53 5.07 4.81
C ALA A 40 -8.41 3.69 5.47
N ILE A 41 -7.17 3.20 5.65
CA ILE A 41 -6.90 1.92 6.34
C ILE A 41 -7.38 1.97 7.79
N ALA A 42 -7.08 3.05 8.52
CA ALA A 42 -7.50 3.20 9.91
C ALA A 42 -9.03 3.22 10.06
N ILE A 43 -9.75 3.89 9.16
CA ILE A 43 -11.22 3.93 9.15
C ILE A 43 -11.80 2.55 8.82
N ALA A 44 -11.23 1.85 7.82
CA ALA A 44 -11.67 0.51 7.46
C ALA A 44 -11.45 -0.48 8.61
N TYR A 45 -10.26 -0.48 9.21
CA TYR A 45 -9.94 -1.30 10.38
C TYR A 45 -10.88 -1.01 11.55
N ALA A 46 -11.12 0.26 11.89
CA ALA A 46 -12.00 0.65 12.99
C ALA A 46 -13.41 0.07 12.86
N ALA A 47 -13.90 -0.07 11.62
CA ALA A 47 -15.19 -0.63 11.29
C ALA A 47 -15.18 -2.16 11.06
N SER A 48 -14.01 -2.80 11.10
CA SER A 48 -13.82 -4.21 10.76
C SER A 48 -14.26 -5.16 11.87
N GLU A 49 -14.45 -6.42 11.49
CA GLU A 49 -14.68 -7.50 12.45
C GLU A 49 -13.48 -7.71 13.38
N SER A 50 -12.25 -7.64 12.87
CA SER A 50 -11.01 -7.80 13.66
C SER A 50 -10.93 -6.80 14.81
N HIS A 51 -11.28 -5.54 14.57
CA HIS A 51 -11.32 -4.53 15.63
C HIS A 51 -12.45 -4.80 16.64
N ASN A 52 -13.63 -5.21 16.17
CA ASN A 52 -14.74 -5.57 17.05
C ASN A 52 -14.41 -6.77 17.95
N GLN A 53 -13.71 -7.78 17.41
CA GLN A 53 -13.23 -8.93 18.18
C GLN A 53 -12.23 -8.50 19.25
N MET A 54 -11.23 -7.67 18.90
CA MET A 54 -10.30 -7.11 19.89
C MET A 54 -11.02 -6.37 21.02
N LEU A 55 -12.00 -5.52 20.70
CA LEU A 55 -12.80 -4.81 21.72
C LEU A 55 -13.60 -5.76 22.61
N ALA A 56 -14.17 -6.84 22.05
CA ALA A 56 -14.89 -7.85 22.81
C ALA A 56 -13.96 -8.59 23.78
N GLU A 57 -12.78 -8.99 23.33
CA GLU A 57 -11.75 -9.64 24.17
C GLU A 57 -11.30 -8.73 25.31
N VAL A 58 -11.05 -7.44 25.03
CA VAL A 58 -10.69 -6.48 26.07
C VAL A 58 -11.80 -6.34 27.10
N ARG A 59 -13.06 -6.29 26.66
CA ARG A 59 -14.21 -6.20 27.55
C ARG A 59 -14.31 -7.42 28.46
N GLU A 60 -14.13 -8.62 27.92
CA GLU A 60 -14.12 -9.85 28.71
C GLU A 60 -12.98 -9.84 29.76
N GLN A 61 -11.77 -9.47 29.35
CA GLN A 61 -10.62 -9.33 30.25
C GLN A 61 -10.90 -8.33 31.37
N TYR A 62 -11.58 -7.22 31.06
CA TYR A 62 -11.95 -6.20 32.03
C TYR A 62 -12.97 -6.70 33.04
N GLU A 63 -14.06 -7.33 32.59
CA GLU A 63 -15.10 -7.86 33.49
C GLU A 63 -14.54 -8.96 34.40
N LYS A 64 -13.65 -9.82 33.88
CA LYS A 64 -12.93 -10.80 34.70
C LYS A 64 -12.06 -10.12 35.77
N ALA A 65 -11.26 -9.13 35.38
CA ALA A 65 -10.44 -8.38 36.32
C ALA A 65 -11.26 -7.68 37.40
N LYS A 66 -12.47 -7.20 37.06
CA LYS A 66 -13.42 -6.60 37.99
C LYS A 66 -14.03 -7.62 38.95
N ALA A 67 -14.42 -8.79 38.46
CA ALA A 67 -14.92 -9.88 39.31
C ALA A 67 -13.88 -10.34 40.33
N ASP A 68 -12.60 -10.32 39.95
CA ASP A 68 -11.47 -10.71 40.80
C ASP A 68 -10.93 -9.56 41.70
N ASP A 69 -11.56 -8.36 41.69
CA ASP A 69 -11.03 -7.10 42.28
C ASP A 69 -9.55 -6.83 41.94
N ASN A 70 -9.11 -7.26 40.75
CA ASN A 70 -7.74 -7.09 40.28
C ASN A 70 -7.51 -5.67 39.75
N LYS A 71 -7.33 -4.72 40.68
CA LYS A 71 -7.14 -3.29 40.37
C LYS A 71 -5.92 -3.01 39.49
N GLN A 72 -4.88 -3.85 39.55
CA GLN A 72 -3.71 -3.69 38.68
C GLN A 72 -4.08 -4.00 37.23
N GLN A 73 -4.79 -5.10 36.99
CA GLN A 73 -5.23 -5.47 35.65
C GLN A 73 -6.24 -4.48 35.07
N ILE A 74 -7.17 -3.99 35.87
CA ILE A 74 -8.13 -2.94 35.48
C ILE A 74 -7.39 -1.69 34.99
N ARG A 75 -6.37 -1.23 35.73
CA ARG A 75 -5.57 -0.05 35.33
C ARG A 75 -4.76 -0.31 34.06
N ALA A 76 -4.14 -1.48 33.94
CA ALA A 76 -3.34 -1.84 32.77
C ALA A 76 -4.20 -1.90 31.50
N ILE A 77 -5.41 -2.46 31.58
CA ILE A 77 -6.38 -2.47 30.47
C ILE A 77 -6.79 -1.05 30.10
N GLY A 78 -7.11 -0.21 31.10
CA GLY A 78 -7.47 1.19 30.87
C GLY A 78 -6.38 1.96 30.12
N GLN A 79 -5.12 1.84 30.57
CA GLN A 79 -3.98 2.46 29.91
C GLN A 79 -3.79 1.94 28.48
N ARG A 80 -3.86 0.62 28.27
CA ARG A 80 -3.77 0.02 26.93
C ARG A 80 -4.83 0.57 25.99
N MET A 81 -6.08 0.67 26.44
CA MET A 81 -7.18 1.16 25.60
C MET A 81 -7.10 2.65 25.32
N GLN A 82 -6.62 3.45 26.28
CA GLN A 82 -6.34 4.86 26.04
C GLN A 82 -5.25 5.01 24.97
N THR A 83 -4.13 4.29 25.09
CA THR A 83 -3.05 4.32 24.09
C THR A 83 -3.54 3.87 22.71
N HIS A 84 -4.37 2.83 22.65
CA HIS A 84 -5.00 2.37 21.40
C HIS A 84 -5.86 3.46 20.77
N GLN A 85 -6.72 4.12 21.57
CA GLN A 85 -7.57 5.20 21.08
C GLN A 85 -6.75 6.39 20.55
N GLU A 86 -5.70 6.78 21.28
CA GLU A 86 -4.79 7.84 20.86
C GLU A 86 -4.10 7.48 19.53
N ALA A 87 -3.56 6.26 19.41
CA ALA A 87 -2.95 5.76 18.18
C ALA A 87 -3.93 5.80 17.00
N MET A 88 -5.17 5.33 17.20
CA MET A 88 -6.22 5.37 16.18
C MET A 88 -6.55 6.79 15.72
N HIS A 89 -6.51 7.80 16.59
CA HIS A 89 -6.67 9.20 16.17
C HIS A 89 -5.50 9.68 15.31
N PHE A 90 -4.25 9.38 15.70
CA PHE A 90 -3.07 9.75 14.91
C PHE A 90 -3.04 9.06 13.54
N GLN A 91 -3.52 7.83 13.46
CA GLN A 91 -3.60 7.04 12.24
C GLN A 91 -4.77 7.48 11.35
N GLY A 92 -5.96 7.71 11.94
CA GLY A 92 -7.18 8.05 11.21
C GLY A 92 -7.29 9.52 10.78
N PHE A 93 -6.60 10.44 11.45
CA PHE A 93 -6.60 11.85 11.08
C PHE A 93 -5.27 12.34 10.50
N GLY A 94 -4.17 11.68 10.84
CA GLY A 94 -2.81 12.11 10.51
C GLY A 94 -2.09 11.15 9.58
N ARG A 95 -0.76 11.13 9.70
CA ARG A 95 0.16 10.30 8.89
C ARG A 95 0.85 9.20 9.70
N ALA A 96 0.34 8.87 10.89
CA ALA A 96 0.97 7.84 11.71
C ALA A 96 0.96 6.47 11.00
N PRO A 97 2.00 5.63 11.20
CA PRO A 97 2.07 4.30 10.62
C PRO A 97 0.90 3.42 11.05
N VAL A 98 0.47 2.52 10.17
CA VAL A 98 -0.69 1.62 10.36
C VAL A 98 -0.30 0.14 10.24
N ASN A 99 0.97 -0.19 10.51
CA ASN A 99 1.48 -1.56 10.39
C ASN A 99 0.70 -2.55 11.27
N ASP A 100 0.38 -2.13 12.49
CA ASP A 100 -0.48 -2.84 13.43
C ASP A 100 -1.88 -3.11 12.88
N LEU A 101 -2.43 -2.17 12.10
CA LEU A 101 -3.74 -2.32 11.51
C LEU A 101 -3.72 -3.27 10.31
N LEU A 102 -2.61 -3.32 9.57
CA LEU A 102 -2.41 -4.20 8.41
C LEU A 102 -2.07 -5.65 8.78
N GLU A 103 -1.57 -5.89 10.00
CA GLU A 103 -1.17 -7.23 10.47
C GLU A 103 -2.27 -8.30 10.30
N PRO A 104 -3.55 -8.05 10.65
CA PRO A 104 -4.61 -9.05 10.52
C PRO A 104 -4.91 -9.46 9.07
N ILE A 105 -4.53 -8.64 8.09
CA ILE A 105 -4.76 -8.88 6.65
C ILE A 105 -3.44 -9.08 5.89
N HIS A 106 -2.34 -9.38 6.58
CA HIS A 106 -1.02 -9.45 5.99
C HIS A 106 -0.90 -10.48 4.85
N ASP A 107 -1.53 -11.64 5.01
CA ASP A 107 -1.53 -12.67 3.96
C ASP A 107 -2.35 -12.24 2.73
N ASP A 108 -3.47 -11.54 2.94
CA ASP A 108 -4.27 -10.96 1.85
C ASP A 108 -3.52 -9.83 1.12
N LEU A 109 -2.73 -9.03 1.84
CA LEU A 109 -1.84 -8.03 1.23
C LEU A 109 -0.78 -8.68 0.36
N ARG A 110 -0.22 -9.82 0.77
CA ARG A 110 0.74 -10.57 -0.04
C ARG A 110 0.07 -11.09 -1.32
N GLN A 111 -1.15 -11.62 -1.21
CA GLN A 111 -1.91 -12.06 -2.37
C GLN A 111 -2.24 -10.91 -3.31
N LEU A 112 -2.72 -9.78 -2.76
CA LEU A 112 -3.02 -8.56 -3.52
C LEU A 112 -1.78 -8.04 -4.27
N ALA A 113 -0.62 -8.04 -3.63
CA ALA A 113 0.63 -7.67 -4.28
C ALA A 113 0.97 -8.59 -5.45
N ALA A 114 0.78 -9.90 -5.30
CA ALA A 114 1.01 -10.87 -6.39
C ALA A 114 0.00 -10.69 -7.53
N ASP A 115 -1.29 -10.53 -7.21
CA ASP A 115 -2.37 -10.37 -8.21
C ASP A 115 -2.21 -9.09 -9.03
N LEU A 116 -1.68 -8.04 -8.42
CA LEU A 116 -1.42 -6.76 -9.06
C LEU A 116 0.01 -6.60 -9.56
N ASP A 117 0.85 -7.64 -9.53
CA ASP A 117 2.26 -7.60 -9.94
C ASP A 117 3.04 -6.43 -9.31
N LEU A 118 2.89 -6.27 -8.00
CA LEU A 118 3.53 -5.22 -7.21
C LEU A 118 4.80 -5.75 -6.55
N ALA A 119 5.90 -5.03 -6.72
CA ALA A 119 7.16 -5.33 -6.06
C ALA A 119 7.15 -4.99 -4.57
N ALA A 120 6.32 -4.04 -4.15
CA ALA A 120 6.10 -3.68 -2.75
C ALA A 120 4.76 -2.95 -2.56
N ILE A 121 4.28 -2.90 -1.32
CA ILE A 121 3.19 -2.05 -0.85
C ILE A 121 3.73 -1.13 0.24
N THR A 122 3.53 0.17 0.11
CA THR A 122 3.98 1.20 1.07
C THR A 122 2.92 2.28 1.24
N ARG A 123 2.99 3.08 2.30
CA ARG A 123 2.08 4.20 2.52
C ARG A 123 2.26 5.28 1.44
N GLU A 124 3.49 5.72 1.22
CA GLU A 124 3.82 6.71 0.19
C GLU A 124 5.25 6.48 -0.32
N CYS A 125 5.54 7.05 -1.49
CA CYS A 125 6.89 7.15 -2.05
C CYS A 125 7.22 8.63 -2.22
N ASP A 126 8.20 9.14 -1.48
CA ASP A 126 8.63 10.55 -1.62
C ASP A 126 9.33 10.81 -2.96
N VAL A 127 10.06 9.81 -3.45
CA VAL A 127 10.79 9.84 -4.73
C VAL A 127 10.75 8.45 -5.35
N THR A 128 10.63 8.39 -6.66
CA THR A 128 10.72 7.17 -7.45
C THR A 128 11.79 7.29 -8.52
N ALA A 129 12.40 6.16 -8.89
CA ALA A 129 13.26 6.13 -10.08
C ALA A 129 12.41 6.23 -11.35
N ALA A 130 13.01 6.62 -12.47
CA ALA A 130 12.28 6.80 -13.75
C ALA A 130 11.60 5.52 -14.26
N ASN A 131 12.06 4.34 -13.83
CA ASN A 131 11.50 3.04 -14.18
C ASN A 131 10.55 2.48 -13.12
N VAL A 132 10.09 3.30 -12.16
CA VAL A 132 9.14 2.89 -11.11
C VAL A 132 7.78 3.53 -11.35
N GLU A 133 6.73 2.72 -11.35
CA GLU A 133 5.33 3.12 -11.39
C GLU A 133 4.72 2.99 -10.00
N THR A 134 4.00 4.02 -9.52
CA THR A 134 3.20 3.94 -8.29
C THR A 134 1.74 3.69 -8.64
N VAL A 135 1.13 2.71 -7.99
CA VAL A 135 -0.27 2.32 -8.18
C VAL A 135 -1.02 2.56 -6.88
N ASP A 136 -2.04 3.41 -6.89
CA ASP A 136 -2.90 3.58 -5.72
C ASP A 136 -3.80 2.35 -5.56
N ILE A 137 -3.60 1.64 -4.45
CA ILE A 137 -4.33 0.43 -4.09
C ILE A 137 -5.18 0.60 -2.83
N THR A 138 -5.46 1.85 -2.43
CA THR A 138 -6.18 2.17 -1.19
C THR A 138 -7.51 1.42 -1.10
N GLU A 139 -8.32 1.46 -2.16
CA GLU A 139 -9.66 0.85 -2.15
C GLU A 139 -9.57 -0.68 -2.07
N GLN A 140 -8.59 -1.28 -2.74
CA GLN A 140 -8.36 -2.72 -2.72
C GLN A 140 -8.01 -3.21 -1.31
N ILE A 141 -7.15 -2.47 -0.59
CA ILE A 141 -6.83 -2.79 0.81
C ILE A 141 -8.05 -2.56 1.71
N VAL A 142 -8.81 -1.49 1.49
CA VAL A 142 -10.03 -1.18 2.25
C VAL A 142 -11.05 -2.31 2.13
N GLU A 143 -11.22 -2.89 0.94
CA GLU A 143 -12.13 -4.01 0.71
C GLU A 143 -11.73 -5.30 1.43
N LEU A 144 -10.45 -5.50 1.77
CA LEU A 144 -10.00 -6.65 2.58
C LEU A 144 -10.64 -6.67 3.98
N TYR A 145 -11.13 -5.52 4.48
CA TYR A 145 -11.87 -5.43 5.74
C TYR A 145 -13.38 -5.66 5.61
N ASN A 146 -13.88 -5.99 4.43
CA ASN A 146 -15.31 -6.16 4.14
C ASN A 146 -16.16 -4.95 4.57
N PRO A 147 -15.84 -3.73 4.11
CA PRO A 147 -16.46 -2.51 4.61
C PRO A 147 -17.93 -2.40 4.20
N SER A 148 -18.72 -1.76 5.07
CA SER A 148 -20.06 -1.30 4.72
C SER A 148 -20.02 -0.16 3.69
N GLU A 149 -21.15 0.12 3.04
CA GLU A 149 -21.27 1.30 2.17
C GLU A 149 -21.00 2.61 2.92
N ARG A 150 -21.45 2.69 4.18
CA ARG A 150 -21.15 3.84 5.05
C ARG A 150 -19.64 4.01 5.23
N THR A 151 -18.92 2.93 5.49
CA THR A 151 -17.47 2.94 5.67
C THR A 151 -16.77 3.38 4.39
N ARG A 152 -17.15 2.84 3.22
CA ARG A 152 -16.66 3.30 1.91
C ARG A 152 -16.88 4.79 1.70
N ASN A 153 -18.08 5.30 2.01
CA ASN A 153 -18.39 6.72 1.88
C ASN A 153 -17.55 7.60 2.82
N THR A 154 -17.26 7.13 4.04
CA THR A 154 -16.36 7.82 4.97
C THR A 154 -14.92 7.83 4.46
N VAL A 155 -14.41 6.69 3.97
CA VAL A 155 -13.09 6.60 3.32
C VAL A 155 -12.98 7.58 2.16
N ALA A 156 -13.94 7.54 1.22
CA ALA A 156 -13.96 8.44 0.07
C ALA A 156 -14.04 9.92 0.47
N SER A 157 -14.67 10.24 1.60
CA SER A 157 -14.73 11.61 2.12
C SER A 157 -13.41 12.04 2.76
N VAL A 158 -12.77 11.18 3.56
CA VAL A 158 -11.51 11.52 4.23
C VAL A 158 -10.38 11.75 3.22
N ARG A 159 -10.35 10.96 2.15
CA ARG A 159 -9.33 11.05 1.09
C ARG A 159 -9.38 12.38 0.32
N LYS A 160 -10.49 13.12 0.40
CA LYS A 160 -10.63 14.46 -0.21
C LYS A 160 -10.10 15.59 0.67
N ALA A 161 -9.83 15.32 1.95
CA ALA A 161 -9.30 16.29 2.89
C ALA A 161 -7.80 16.04 3.12
N ASP A 162 -7.07 17.11 3.44
CA ASP A 162 -5.69 16.99 3.88
C ASP A 162 -5.62 16.33 5.27
N PRO A 163 -4.58 15.53 5.57
CA PRO A 163 -4.33 15.05 6.91
C PRO A 163 -4.16 16.21 7.90
N ILE A 164 -4.69 16.02 9.10
CA ILE A 164 -4.56 17.00 10.18
C ILE A 164 -3.10 17.01 10.66
N PRO A 165 -2.50 18.20 10.91
CA PRO A 165 -1.15 18.29 11.45
C PRO A 165 -1.02 17.53 12.77
N LEU A 166 0.12 16.86 12.97
CA LEU A 166 0.41 16.06 14.16
C LEU A 166 0.22 16.86 15.46
N THR A 167 0.66 18.12 15.46
CA THR A 167 0.52 19.03 16.60
C THR A 167 -0.95 19.27 16.93
N THR A 168 -1.83 19.42 15.94
CA THR A 168 -3.27 19.60 16.19
C THR A 168 -3.90 18.33 16.77
N ILE A 169 -3.52 17.15 16.27
CA ILE A 169 -4.03 15.86 16.79
C ILE A 169 -3.61 15.66 18.25
N ALA A 170 -2.36 15.98 18.59
CA ALA A 170 -1.86 15.85 19.97
C ALA A 170 -2.70 16.66 20.97
N HIS A 171 -3.24 17.82 20.57
CA HIS A 171 -4.11 18.62 21.43
C HIS A 171 -5.55 18.08 21.54
N MET A 172 -5.98 17.15 20.68
CA MET A 172 -7.31 16.54 20.76
C MET A 172 -7.41 15.52 21.91
N GLY A 173 -6.29 14.88 22.28
CA GLY A 173 -6.23 13.86 23.33
C GLY A 173 -6.23 14.41 24.77
N HIS A 174 -6.16 15.73 24.96
CA HIS A 174 -6.05 16.37 26.28
C HIS A 174 -7.34 17.02 26.80
N ASN A 175 -8.46 16.85 26.12
CA ASN A 175 -9.77 17.34 26.57
C ASN A 175 -10.51 16.27 27.41
N HIS A 176 -9.89 15.81 28.50
CA HIS A 176 -10.50 14.95 29.51
C HIS A 176 -10.19 15.45 30.91
#